data_AF-A0A8C7UYU7-F1
#
_entry.id   AF-A0A8C7UYU7-F1
#
_cell.length_a   1.000
_cell.length_b   1.000
_cell.length_c   1.000
_cell.angle_alpha   90.00
_cell.angle_beta   90.00
_cell.angle_gamma   90.00
#
_symmetry.space_group_name_H-M   'P 1'
#
loop_
_entity.id
_entity.type
_entity.pdbx_description
1 polymer ?
#
loop_
_entity_poly.entity_id
_entity_poly.type
_entity_poly.pdbx_seq_one_letter_code
_entity_poly.pdbx_strand_id
1 'polypeptide(L)'
;MDEIRRVFGSPIGRVRSDSIASSATQSSGSRLLLRQRLAQLMTCVDDLDPSPQLQEQVVRSLDNAFLVCGKRANRTKKDNFRLHMVTWNVATADPPDDISSLLHLNSPKTPDLYVIGLQEVYAAPHRFIIDMVVEDSWSHLFMSSLAPRGYLKVSSIRMQGLLLLFFSKLAHVPFIRDIHDTYTRTGIFGYWGNKGGVSIRLSFYGHMLCFLNCHLAAHMQYASQRVDEFEYILDTQTFGPKKAPHVLDHKLVFWFGDLNFRIQDHGMHFLRNCITSHKLNLLWSKDQLTMMKKKEAVLQEFDEGPLDFQPTYKFDRFSDRYDSSGKMRKPAWTDRILWRVKPKESPPEEEKDEDRDSGLDEKNTKQQEEEEEFPLKLKQDSYTSNMEYGVSDHKPVIGIFTLELRKMYETPLVRVCAEGEWSADFDAMVIYSPLQPFPSSAWDWIGLYKVGFRSVSDYITYTWVKDDEVSFNDELTQVYVSKDEIPVLGGECVLCYYCSTLQCIVGISSPFKVQESKVAVEEGLAPENINGLDKATAS
;
A
#
# COMPACT_ATOMS: atom_id res chain seq x y z
N MET A 1 -9.37 -14.91 64.79
CA MET A 1 -8.87 -15.34 63.47
C MET A 1 -7.56 -14.62 63.18
N ASP A 2 -6.91 -14.02 64.17
CA ASP A 2 -5.82 -14.61 64.98
C ASP A 2 -5.68 -16.14 64.99
N GLU A 3 -4.41 -16.56 64.98
CA GLU A 3 -3.81 -17.91 64.84
C GLU A 3 -3.63 -18.43 63.41
N ILE A 4 -2.50 -18.08 62.79
CA ILE A 4 -1.44 -18.98 62.24
C ILE A 4 -0.39 -18.08 61.55
N ARG A 5 0.29 -17.28 62.37
CA ARG A 5 1.60 -16.67 62.08
C ARG A 5 2.53 -17.14 63.20
N ARG A 6 3.09 -18.35 63.12
CA ARG A 6 4.14 -18.82 64.05
C ARG A 6 4.73 -20.19 63.69
N VAL A 7 5.28 -20.37 62.50
CA VAL A 7 6.11 -21.56 62.21
C VAL A 7 7.22 -21.15 61.22
N PHE A 8 8.35 -20.70 61.79
CA PHE A 8 9.67 -20.42 61.17
C PHE A 8 9.74 -19.18 60.24
N GLY A 9 10.56 -18.15 60.46
CA GLY A 9 11.78 -18.01 61.25
C GLY A 9 12.86 -17.39 60.35
N SER A 10 13.05 -16.08 60.44
CA SER A 10 14.14 -15.37 59.75
C SER A 10 15.46 -15.56 60.51
N PRO A 11 16.61 -15.56 59.81
CA PRO A 11 17.79 -14.90 60.34
C PRO A 11 18.31 -13.81 59.40
N ILE A 12 18.77 -12.74 60.05
CA ILE A 12 19.41 -11.54 59.53
C ILE A 12 20.83 -11.88 59.02
N GLY A 13 21.28 -11.28 57.92
CA GLY A 13 22.72 -11.19 57.61
C GLY A 13 23.16 -10.76 56.20
N ARG A 14 23.49 -9.47 56.08
CA ARG A 14 24.53 -8.84 55.21
C ARG A 14 24.36 -8.77 53.67
N VAL A 15 24.15 -7.53 53.21
CA VAL A 15 24.84 -6.77 52.14
C VAL A 15 25.55 -7.56 51.03
N ARG A 16 25.06 -7.43 49.80
CA ARG A 16 25.83 -6.89 48.66
C ARG A 16 24.91 -6.42 47.53
N SER A 17 25.32 -5.33 46.91
CA SER A 17 24.79 -4.77 45.67
C SER A 17 24.71 -5.84 44.57
N ASP A 18 23.71 -5.76 43.71
CA ASP A 18 23.96 -5.33 42.33
C ASP A 18 22.64 -5.04 41.62
N SER A 19 22.79 -4.18 40.63
CA SER A 19 21.85 -3.43 39.84
C SER A 19 21.09 -4.27 38.80
N ILE A 20 20.17 -3.57 38.13
CA ILE A 20 19.61 -3.81 36.79
C ILE A 20 18.23 -4.46 36.77
N ALA A 21 17.26 -3.59 36.46
CA ALA A 21 15.96 -3.92 35.94
C ALA A 21 16.08 -4.58 34.56
N SER A 22 15.29 -5.62 34.28
CA SER A 22 14.76 -5.81 32.92
C SER A 22 13.46 -6.60 32.95
N SER A 23 12.44 -5.98 32.37
CA SER A 23 11.13 -6.54 32.06
C SER A 23 11.25 -7.45 30.83
N ALA A 24 11.53 -8.75 31.02
CA ALA A 24 11.52 -9.72 29.93
C ALA A 24 11.37 -11.17 30.44
N THR A 25 10.20 -11.58 30.97
CA THR A 25 10.10 -12.95 31.56
C THR A 25 8.80 -13.72 31.36
N GLN A 26 7.91 -13.38 30.42
CA GLN A 26 6.77 -14.28 30.14
C GLN A 26 7.01 -15.31 29.01
N SER A 27 8.03 -15.17 28.16
CA SER A 27 8.32 -16.16 27.09
C SER A 27 9.47 -17.13 27.40
N SER A 28 10.34 -16.82 28.36
CA SER A 28 11.50 -17.66 28.70
C SER A 28 11.16 -18.82 29.64
N GLY A 29 10.22 -18.62 30.58
CA GLY A 29 9.83 -19.63 31.58
C GLY A 29 9.13 -20.86 30.99
N SER A 30 8.30 -20.67 29.97
CA SER A 30 7.56 -21.76 29.31
C SER A 30 8.49 -22.67 28.49
N ARG A 31 9.47 -22.10 27.78
CA ARG A 31 10.49 -22.86 27.02
C ARG A 31 11.41 -23.66 27.93
N LEU A 32 11.81 -23.08 29.07
CA LEU A 32 12.66 -23.77 30.04
C LEU A 32 11.93 -24.96 30.70
N LEU A 33 10.66 -24.77 31.07
CA LEU A 33 9.83 -25.83 31.65
C LEU A 33 9.62 -26.99 30.66
N LEU A 34 9.44 -26.67 29.38
CA LEU A 34 9.25 -27.68 28.34
C LEU A 34 10.51 -28.51 28.10
N ARG A 35 11.68 -27.87 28.09
CA ARG A 35 12.99 -28.56 28.01
C ARG A 35 13.22 -29.47 29.21
N GLN A 36 12.86 -29.03 30.42
CA GLN A 36 12.96 -29.87 31.62
C GLN A 36 12.06 -31.11 31.54
N ARG A 37 10.82 -30.96 31.09
CA ARG A 37 9.90 -32.10 30.93
C ARG A 37 10.33 -33.07 29.84
N LEU A 38 10.91 -32.57 28.75
CA LEU A 38 11.44 -33.42 27.68
C LEU A 38 12.64 -34.25 28.18
N ALA A 39 13.56 -33.62 28.92
CA ALA A 39 14.70 -34.31 29.50
C ALA A 39 14.26 -35.41 30.47
N GLN A 40 13.27 -35.13 31.34
CA GLN A 40 12.70 -36.12 32.26
C GLN A 40 12.07 -37.31 31.52
N LEU A 41 11.34 -37.04 30.42
CA LEU A 41 10.77 -38.10 29.59
C LEU A 41 11.85 -38.98 28.96
N MET A 42 12.94 -38.39 28.47
CA MET A 42 14.06 -39.16 27.88
C MET A 42 14.73 -40.05 28.93
N THR A 43 14.96 -39.53 30.13
CA THR A 43 15.51 -40.34 31.24
C THR A 43 14.58 -41.50 31.60
N CYS A 44 13.27 -41.28 31.66
CA CYS A 44 12.32 -42.37 31.92
C CYS A 44 12.27 -43.42 30.80
N VAL A 45 12.48 -43.03 29.54
CA VAL A 45 12.54 -43.97 28.41
C VAL A 45 13.81 -44.82 28.50
N ASP A 46 14.95 -44.20 28.82
CA ASP A 46 16.23 -44.89 29.02
C ASP A 46 16.17 -45.90 30.20
N ASP A 47 15.43 -45.56 31.27
CA ASP A 47 15.24 -46.44 32.43
C ASP A 47 14.31 -47.63 32.14
N LEU A 48 13.38 -47.50 31.18
CA LEU A 48 12.38 -48.52 30.83
C LEU A 48 12.89 -49.51 29.79
N ASP A 49 13.66 -49.05 28.80
CA ASP A 49 14.32 -49.90 27.80
C ASP A 49 15.56 -49.17 27.24
N PRO A 50 16.78 -49.66 27.54
CA PRO A 50 18.01 -49.07 27.04
C PRO A 50 18.30 -49.39 25.56
N SER A 51 17.35 -50.03 24.84
CA SER A 51 17.53 -50.33 23.42
C SER A 51 17.59 -49.04 22.58
N PRO A 52 18.58 -48.90 21.66
CA PRO A 52 18.69 -47.70 20.81
C PRO A 52 17.47 -47.47 19.91
N GLN A 53 16.72 -48.54 19.63
CA GLN A 53 15.58 -48.53 18.72
C GLN A 53 14.37 -47.80 19.32
N LEU A 54 14.09 -47.98 20.62
CA LEU A 54 13.00 -47.28 21.28
C LEU A 54 13.33 -45.79 21.43
N GLN A 55 14.58 -45.47 21.78
CA GLN A 55 15.06 -44.11 21.90
C GLN A 55 14.92 -43.33 20.57
N GLU A 56 15.34 -43.94 19.45
CA GLU A 56 15.21 -43.35 18.12
C GLU A 56 13.73 -43.16 17.71
N GLN A 57 12.85 -44.12 18.02
CA GLN A 57 11.42 -43.99 17.74
C GLN A 57 10.76 -42.86 18.55
N VAL A 58 11.12 -42.69 19.82
CA VAL A 58 10.57 -41.64 20.67
C VAL A 58 11.09 -40.27 20.21
N VAL A 59 12.38 -40.13 19.90
CA VAL A 59 12.96 -38.89 19.36
C VAL A 59 12.26 -38.52 18.04
N ARG A 60 12.13 -39.46 17.10
CA ARG A 60 11.44 -39.24 15.82
C ARG A 60 9.98 -38.86 16.01
N SER A 61 9.30 -39.47 16.98
CA SER A 61 7.90 -39.16 17.29
C SER A 61 7.75 -37.79 17.94
N LEU A 62 8.68 -37.40 18.81
CA LEU A 62 8.74 -36.07 19.42
C LEU A 62 9.06 -35.01 18.37
N ASP A 63 10.02 -35.25 17.49
CA ASP A 63 10.36 -34.34 16.39
C ASP A 63 9.16 -34.14 15.46
N ASN A 64 8.46 -35.22 15.10
CA ASN A 64 7.21 -35.14 14.35
C ASN A 64 6.12 -34.37 15.13
N ALA A 65 5.98 -34.61 16.43
CA ALA A 65 5.01 -33.89 17.26
C ALA A 65 5.37 -32.41 17.41
N PHE A 66 6.64 -32.05 17.50
CA PHE A 66 7.13 -30.67 17.51
C PHE A 66 6.94 -30.01 16.16
N LEU A 67 7.13 -30.73 15.05
CA LEU A 67 6.81 -30.24 13.72
C LEU A 67 5.31 -29.99 13.56
N VAL A 68 4.46 -30.91 14.04
CA VAL A 68 2.99 -30.78 13.96
C VAL A 68 2.46 -29.71 14.91
N CYS A 69 2.96 -29.63 16.15
CA CYS A 69 2.63 -28.59 17.11
C CYS A 69 3.19 -27.24 16.69
N GLY A 70 4.38 -27.21 16.10
CA GLY A 70 4.98 -26.05 15.45
C GLY A 70 4.12 -25.56 14.31
N LYS A 71 3.66 -26.45 13.41
CA LYS A 71 2.69 -26.13 12.33
C LYS A 71 1.32 -25.68 12.85
N ARG A 72 0.85 -26.20 14.00
CA ARG A 72 -0.41 -25.77 14.64
C ARG A 72 -0.28 -24.44 15.40
N ALA A 73 0.85 -24.19 16.05
CA ALA A 73 1.14 -22.95 16.77
C ALA A 73 1.55 -21.82 15.79
N ASN A 74 2.21 -22.16 14.68
CA ASN A 74 2.46 -21.34 13.50
C ASN A 74 1.34 -21.46 12.44
N ARG A 75 0.10 -21.78 12.83
CA ARG A 75 -1.06 -21.28 12.06
C ARG A 75 -1.06 -19.76 12.21
N THR A 76 -0.10 -19.12 11.53
CA THR A 76 0.10 -17.69 11.50
C THR A 76 -1.18 -17.11 10.94
N LYS A 77 -1.74 -16.18 11.69
CA LYS A 77 -3.02 -15.53 11.39
C LYS A 77 -2.89 -14.92 10.01
N LYS A 78 -3.70 -15.38 9.06
CA LYS A 78 -3.81 -14.71 7.78
C LYS A 78 -4.41 -13.33 8.01
N ASP A 79 -3.77 -12.31 7.48
CA ASP A 79 -4.24 -10.94 7.58
C ASP A 79 -5.09 -10.62 6.35
N ASN A 80 -6.24 -10.01 6.61
CA ASN A 80 -7.13 -9.53 5.57
C ASN A 80 -7.02 -8.02 5.49
N PHE A 81 -6.65 -7.52 4.32
CA PHE A 81 -6.56 -6.09 4.03
C PHE A 81 -7.59 -5.72 2.98
N ARG A 82 -8.29 -4.60 3.20
CA ARG A 82 -9.32 -4.11 2.29
C ARG A 82 -8.72 -3.09 1.33
N LEU A 83 -8.78 -3.36 0.03
CA LEU A 83 -8.36 -2.44 -1.02
C LEU A 83 -9.59 -1.84 -1.71
N HIS A 84 -9.62 -0.51 -1.81
CA HIS A 84 -10.64 0.22 -2.53
C HIS A 84 -10.02 0.86 -3.77
N MET A 85 -10.47 0.46 -4.94
CA MET A 85 -10.00 0.97 -6.22
C MET A 85 -11.08 1.80 -6.92
N VAL A 86 -10.65 2.91 -7.53
CA VAL A 86 -11.50 3.76 -8.38
C VAL A 86 -10.81 3.95 -9.72
N THR A 87 -11.56 3.82 -10.81
CA THR A 87 -11.19 4.38 -12.11
C THR A 87 -12.22 5.38 -12.60
N TRP A 88 -11.76 6.52 -13.10
CA TRP A 88 -12.67 7.53 -13.65
C TRP A 88 -12.00 8.39 -14.73
N ASN A 89 -12.52 8.31 -15.96
CA ASN A 89 -12.23 9.33 -16.96
C ASN A 89 -13.01 10.60 -16.61
N VAL A 90 -12.30 11.66 -16.21
CA VAL A 90 -12.91 12.90 -15.72
C VAL A 90 -13.20 13.89 -16.84
N ALA A 91 -12.86 13.57 -18.09
CA ALA A 91 -13.13 14.38 -19.28
C ALA A 91 -12.77 15.86 -19.12
N THR A 92 -11.62 16.13 -18.49
CA THR A 92 -11.09 17.47 -18.14
C THR A 92 -11.96 18.29 -17.20
N ALA A 93 -12.96 17.68 -16.56
CA ALA A 93 -13.77 18.33 -15.54
C ALA A 93 -12.98 18.58 -14.26
N ASP A 94 -13.34 19.65 -13.57
CA ASP A 94 -12.95 19.87 -12.19
C ASP A 94 -13.61 18.83 -11.27
N PRO A 95 -12.97 18.51 -10.13
CA PRO A 95 -13.55 17.60 -9.17
C PRO A 95 -14.88 18.13 -8.59
N PRO A 96 -15.83 17.23 -8.23
CA PRO A 96 -17.04 17.62 -7.52
C PRO A 96 -16.72 18.03 -6.08
N ASP A 97 -17.64 18.75 -5.43
CA ASP A 97 -17.46 19.20 -4.04
C ASP A 97 -17.41 18.05 -3.03
N ASP A 98 -18.14 16.96 -3.28
CA ASP A 98 -18.23 15.80 -2.38
C ASP A 98 -17.91 14.47 -3.09
N ILE A 99 -16.93 13.74 -2.55
CA ILE A 99 -16.51 12.41 -2.98
C ILE A 99 -16.82 11.31 -1.96
N SER A 100 -17.65 11.62 -0.96
CA SER A 100 -17.95 10.69 0.15
C SER A 100 -18.58 9.39 -0.32
N SER A 101 -19.51 9.44 -1.29
CA SER A 101 -20.11 8.25 -1.88
C SER A 101 -19.15 7.53 -2.82
N LEU A 102 -18.29 8.24 -3.55
CA LEU A 102 -17.25 7.64 -4.41
C LEU A 102 -16.27 6.77 -3.60
N LEU A 103 -15.79 7.26 -2.46
CA LEU A 103 -14.79 6.57 -1.64
C LEU A 103 -15.38 5.73 -0.49
N HIS A 104 -16.71 5.64 -0.42
CA HIS A 104 -17.44 5.02 0.68
C HIS A 104 -16.99 5.52 2.07
N LEU A 105 -16.78 6.83 2.22
CA LEU A 105 -16.22 7.43 3.45
C LEU A 105 -17.11 7.25 4.69
N ASN A 106 -18.40 6.99 4.49
CA ASN A 106 -19.37 6.76 5.56
C ASN A 106 -19.61 5.26 5.84
N SER A 107 -18.88 4.36 5.18
CA SER A 107 -18.95 2.93 5.43
C SER A 107 -18.32 2.57 6.79
N PRO A 108 -18.94 1.67 7.57
CA PRO A 108 -18.31 1.14 8.80
C PRO A 108 -17.09 0.27 8.50
N LYS A 109 -16.97 -0.24 7.26
CA LYS A 109 -15.81 -1.02 6.79
C LYS A 109 -14.87 -0.11 6.02
N THR A 110 -13.93 0.50 6.74
CA THR A 110 -12.88 1.36 6.17
C THR A 110 -11.83 0.54 5.42
N PRO A 111 -11.43 0.92 4.20
CA PRO A 111 -10.32 0.31 3.47
C PRO A 111 -8.99 0.44 4.21
N ASP A 112 -8.01 -0.40 3.93
CA ASP A 112 -6.62 -0.23 4.35
C ASP A 112 -5.83 0.55 3.31
N LEU A 113 -6.18 0.35 2.04
CA LEU A 113 -5.55 0.95 0.87
C LEU A 113 -6.61 1.58 -0.04
N TYR A 114 -6.30 2.74 -0.60
CA TYR A 114 -7.05 3.32 -1.74
C TYR A 114 -6.13 3.45 -2.95
N VAL A 115 -6.64 3.08 -4.12
CA VAL A 115 -5.95 3.26 -5.41
C VAL A 115 -6.89 3.94 -6.37
N ILE A 116 -6.50 5.12 -6.86
CA ILE A 116 -7.36 5.97 -7.68
C ILE A 116 -6.66 6.25 -8.99
N GLY A 117 -7.23 5.76 -10.09
CA GLY A 117 -6.77 6.01 -11.45
C GLY A 117 -7.71 6.95 -12.19
N LEU A 118 -7.20 8.08 -12.65
CA LEU A 118 -7.97 9.03 -13.45
C LEU A 118 -7.43 9.11 -14.86
N GLN A 119 -8.31 9.44 -15.80
CA GLN A 119 -7.96 9.74 -17.19
C GLN A 119 -8.57 11.08 -17.61
N GLU A 120 -7.96 11.74 -18.58
CA GLU A 120 -8.34 13.09 -19.01
C GLU A 120 -8.38 14.13 -17.88
N VAL A 121 -7.55 14.01 -16.85
CA VAL A 121 -7.34 15.11 -15.89
C VAL A 121 -6.82 16.32 -16.66
N TYR A 122 -7.35 17.50 -16.37
CA TYR A 122 -6.95 18.73 -17.06
C TYR A 122 -5.44 18.95 -16.96
N ALA A 123 -4.77 19.08 -18.10
CA ALA A 123 -3.32 19.23 -18.23
C ALA A 123 -3.01 20.31 -19.27
N ALA A 124 -2.95 21.58 -18.85
CA ALA A 124 -2.63 22.68 -19.78
C ALA A 124 -1.11 22.73 -20.06
N PRO A 125 -0.68 23.00 -21.31
CA PRO A 125 0.75 23.05 -21.67
C PRO A 125 1.58 24.04 -20.83
N HIS A 126 1.00 25.17 -20.44
CA HIS A 126 1.66 26.19 -19.59
C HIS A 126 1.66 25.83 -18.09
N ARG A 127 0.86 24.84 -17.68
CA ARG A 127 0.79 24.33 -16.31
C ARG A 127 1.66 23.10 -16.09
N PHE A 128 2.27 22.49 -17.10
CA PHE A 128 3.06 21.27 -16.91
C PHE A 128 4.20 21.42 -15.87
N ILE A 129 4.87 22.60 -15.85
CA ILE A 129 5.90 22.91 -14.85
C ILE A 129 5.27 23.23 -13.48
N ILE A 130 4.10 23.88 -13.47
CA ILE A 130 3.39 24.25 -12.24
C ILE A 130 2.80 23.00 -11.58
N ASP A 131 2.20 22.08 -12.33
CA ASP A 131 1.63 20.83 -11.83
C ASP A 131 2.70 19.83 -11.35
N MET A 132 3.97 20.03 -11.74
CA MET A 132 5.12 19.33 -11.14
C MET A 132 5.46 19.85 -9.73
N VAL A 133 5.05 21.08 -9.40
CA VAL A 133 5.36 21.78 -8.14
C VAL A 133 4.11 21.97 -7.27
N VAL A 134 2.93 21.99 -7.88
CA VAL A 134 1.62 22.24 -7.27
C VAL A 134 0.74 21.03 -7.55
N GLU A 135 0.23 20.44 -6.48
CA GLU A 135 -0.68 19.30 -6.56
C GLU A 135 -1.96 19.66 -7.35
N ASP A 136 -2.39 18.78 -8.25
CA ASP A 136 -3.60 19.02 -9.04
C ASP A 136 -4.88 19.01 -8.20
N SER A 137 -5.95 19.63 -8.70
CA SER A 137 -7.20 19.80 -7.94
C SER A 137 -7.84 18.48 -7.51
N TRP A 138 -7.72 17.43 -8.33
CA TRP A 138 -8.25 16.11 -7.99
C TRP A 138 -7.45 15.49 -6.85
N SER A 139 -6.13 15.47 -6.98
CA SER A 139 -5.24 14.97 -5.94
C SER A 139 -5.42 15.71 -4.61
N HIS A 140 -5.53 17.04 -4.64
CA HIS A 140 -5.81 17.86 -3.46
C HIS A 140 -7.14 17.48 -2.80
N LEU A 141 -8.21 17.27 -3.58
CA LEU A 141 -9.51 16.86 -3.03
C LEU A 141 -9.43 15.49 -2.35
N PHE A 142 -8.80 14.50 -3.00
CA PHE A 142 -8.64 13.17 -2.42
C PHE A 142 -7.82 13.20 -1.14
N MET A 143 -6.69 13.92 -1.14
CA MET A 143 -5.84 14.14 0.04
C MET A 143 -6.62 14.80 1.18
N SER A 144 -7.36 15.86 0.90
CA SER A 144 -8.12 16.61 1.91
C SER A 144 -9.28 15.80 2.49
N SER A 145 -9.85 14.88 1.71
CA SER A 145 -10.93 14.00 2.15
C SER A 145 -10.42 12.80 2.97
N LEU A 146 -9.23 12.29 2.65
CA LEU A 146 -8.66 11.07 3.23
C LEU A 146 -7.74 11.33 4.43
N ALA A 147 -6.98 12.42 4.45
CA ALA A 147 -6.02 12.71 5.53
C ALA A 147 -6.67 12.85 6.93
N PRO A 148 -7.82 13.53 7.10
CA PRO A 148 -8.51 13.58 8.39
C PRO A 148 -8.97 12.20 8.92
N ARG A 149 -8.94 11.18 8.05
CA ARG A 149 -9.34 9.81 8.35
C ARG A 149 -8.14 8.87 8.56
N GLY A 150 -6.92 9.42 8.67
CA GLY A 150 -5.70 8.68 8.96
C GLY A 150 -5.06 8.00 7.76
N TYR A 151 -5.33 8.49 6.55
CA TYR A 151 -4.69 8.00 5.32
C TYR A 151 -3.65 9.00 4.81
N LEU A 152 -2.62 8.47 4.20
CA LEU A 152 -1.53 9.21 3.59
C LEU A 152 -1.46 8.92 2.10
N LYS A 153 -1.25 9.93 1.25
CA LYS A 153 -0.81 9.73 -0.13
C LYS A 153 0.64 9.24 -0.10
N VAL A 154 0.86 7.97 -0.37
CA VAL A 154 2.19 7.34 -0.29
C VAL A 154 2.96 7.51 -1.59
N SER A 155 2.27 7.41 -2.73
CA SER A 155 2.88 7.61 -4.05
C SER A 155 1.83 8.10 -5.05
N SER A 156 2.30 8.80 -6.07
CA SER A 156 1.48 9.26 -7.19
C SER A 156 2.35 9.40 -8.44
N ILE A 157 1.78 9.07 -9.59
CA ILE A 157 2.41 9.26 -10.89
C ILE A 157 1.42 9.86 -11.88
N ARG A 158 1.92 10.73 -12.74
CA ARG A 158 1.14 11.42 -13.76
C ARG A 158 1.80 11.37 -15.14
N MET A 159 1.00 11.12 -16.17
CA MET A 159 1.38 11.25 -17.56
C MET A 159 0.30 12.03 -18.33
N GLN A 160 0.54 13.32 -18.53
CA GLN A 160 -0.45 14.26 -19.10
C GLN A 160 -1.78 14.22 -18.32
N GLY A 161 -2.85 13.72 -18.91
CA GLY A 161 -4.16 13.57 -18.26
C GLY A 161 -4.38 12.23 -17.56
N LEU A 162 -3.40 11.32 -17.55
CA LEU A 162 -3.46 10.08 -16.77
C LEU A 162 -2.82 10.32 -15.42
N LEU A 163 -3.52 9.97 -14.36
CA LEU A 163 -3.08 10.13 -12.99
C LEU A 163 -3.34 8.85 -12.22
N LEU A 164 -2.38 8.41 -11.41
CA LEU A 164 -2.54 7.28 -10.51
C LEU A 164 -2.08 7.71 -9.12
N LEU A 165 -2.96 7.54 -8.14
CA LEU A 165 -2.74 7.87 -6.74
C LEU A 165 -2.84 6.62 -5.89
N PHE A 166 -1.89 6.43 -4.99
CA PHE A 166 -1.89 5.34 -4.02
C PHE A 166 -1.89 5.92 -2.60
N PHE A 167 -2.93 5.58 -1.84
CA PHE A 167 -3.08 5.96 -0.43
C PHE A 167 -3.10 4.73 0.46
N SER A 168 -2.58 4.89 1.67
CA SER A 168 -2.61 3.86 2.70
C SER A 168 -3.02 4.47 4.04
N LYS A 169 -3.67 3.68 4.90
CA LYS A 169 -3.69 4.00 6.34
C LYS A 169 -2.26 4.17 6.83
N LEU A 170 -2.05 5.14 7.72
CA LEU A 170 -0.73 5.46 8.27
C LEU A 170 -0.05 4.24 8.92
N ALA A 171 -0.84 3.36 9.55
CA ALA A 171 -0.34 2.16 10.22
C ALA A 171 0.38 1.16 9.29
N HIS A 172 0.12 1.19 7.99
CA HIS A 172 0.80 0.28 7.05
C HIS A 172 2.03 0.91 6.39
N VAL A 173 2.17 2.24 6.42
CA VAL A 173 3.19 2.98 5.66
C VAL A 173 4.62 2.44 5.87
N PRO A 174 5.11 2.15 7.10
CA PRO A 174 6.45 1.58 7.32
C PRO A 174 6.68 0.18 6.71
N PHE A 175 5.61 -0.45 6.24
CA PHE A 175 5.58 -1.78 5.65
C PHE A 175 5.26 -1.75 4.15
N ILE A 176 5.18 -0.56 3.57
CA ILE A 176 5.12 -0.31 2.13
C ILE A 176 6.52 0.09 1.69
N ARG A 177 7.18 -0.78 0.94
CA ARG A 177 8.61 -0.64 0.60
C ARG A 177 8.84 -0.79 -0.89
N ASP A 178 10.03 -0.41 -1.35
CA ASP A 178 10.47 -0.68 -2.73
C ASP A 178 9.49 -0.08 -3.75
N ILE A 179 9.13 1.18 -3.52
CA ILE A 179 8.13 1.89 -4.32
C ILE A 179 8.81 2.40 -5.59
N HIS A 180 8.27 2.03 -6.74
CA HIS A 180 8.67 2.61 -8.00
C HIS A 180 7.45 2.89 -8.86
N ASP A 181 7.55 3.91 -9.69
CA ASP A 181 6.53 4.28 -10.63
C ASP A 181 7.14 4.55 -12.00
N THR A 182 6.40 4.22 -13.06
CA THR A 182 6.83 4.46 -14.44
C THR A 182 5.63 4.61 -15.36
N TYR A 183 5.87 5.06 -16.58
CA TYR A 183 4.82 5.27 -17.56
C TYR A 183 5.27 4.94 -18.98
N THR A 184 4.30 4.60 -19.84
CA THR A 184 4.50 4.39 -21.27
C THR A 184 3.49 5.22 -22.04
N ARG A 185 3.93 5.93 -23.08
CA ARG A 185 3.07 6.68 -24.00
C ARG A 185 2.72 5.81 -25.21
N THR A 186 1.44 5.77 -25.58
CA THR A 186 0.94 5.05 -26.77
C THR A 186 0.19 5.98 -27.74
N GLY A 187 0.25 7.29 -27.52
CA GLY A 187 -0.36 8.29 -28.40
C GLY A 187 0.20 8.32 -29.82
N ILE A 188 -0.17 9.34 -30.60
CA ILE A 188 0.30 9.56 -31.97
C ILE A 188 1.84 9.41 -32.06
N PHE A 189 2.27 8.44 -32.87
CA PHE A 189 3.67 8.01 -33.07
C PHE A 189 4.44 7.54 -31.83
N GLY A 190 3.77 7.23 -30.71
CA GLY A 190 4.44 6.83 -29.45
C GLY A 190 5.13 7.97 -28.69
N TYR A 191 5.22 9.17 -29.29
CA TYR A 191 5.89 10.34 -28.69
C TYR A 191 4.91 11.42 -28.21
N TRP A 192 3.73 11.52 -28.83
CA TRP A 192 2.77 12.61 -28.59
C TRP A 192 1.35 12.08 -28.36
N GLY A 193 0.80 12.25 -27.17
CA GLY A 193 -0.63 12.05 -26.93
C GLY A 193 -0.97 11.67 -25.48
N ASN A 194 -2.27 11.72 -25.18
CA ASN A 194 -2.85 11.48 -23.86
C ASN A 194 -3.25 10.01 -23.64
N LYS A 195 -2.57 9.07 -24.30
CA LYS A 195 -2.85 7.64 -24.28
C LYS A 195 -1.61 6.88 -23.81
N GLY A 196 -1.84 5.76 -23.12
CA GLY A 196 -0.79 4.91 -22.59
C GLY A 196 -1.14 4.36 -21.21
N GLY A 197 -0.12 4.10 -20.40
CA GLY A 197 -0.27 3.55 -19.06
C GLY A 197 0.68 4.19 -18.07
N VAL A 198 0.22 4.38 -16.83
CA VAL A 198 1.04 4.77 -15.68
C VAL A 198 0.94 3.66 -14.64
N SER A 199 2.06 3.32 -14.00
CA SER A 199 2.10 2.26 -12.99
C SER A 199 2.76 2.72 -11.70
N ILE A 200 2.26 2.20 -10.59
CA ILE A 200 2.93 2.21 -9.29
C ILE A 200 3.09 0.76 -8.87
N ARG A 201 4.31 0.37 -8.54
CA ARG A 201 4.60 -0.91 -7.90
C ARG A 201 5.22 -0.70 -6.54
N LEU A 202 4.98 -1.66 -5.65
CA LEU A 202 5.45 -1.63 -4.27
C LEU A 202 5.46 -3.02 -3.65
N SER A 203 6.25 -3.19 -2.59
CA SER A 203 6.17 -4.31 -1.67
C SER A 203 5.20 -3.95 -0.53
N PHE A 204 4.09 -4.67 -0.42
CA PHE A 204 3.16 -4.56 0.71
C PHE A 204 3.33 -5.76 1.63
N TYR A 205 3.89 -5.54 2.82
CA TYR A 205 4.21 -6.62 3.78
C TYR A 205 5.03 -7.77 3.18
N GLY A 206 5.86 -7.47 2.18
CA GLY A 206 6.75 -8.41 1.49
C GLY A 206 6.22 -8.90 0.15
N HIS A 207 4.95 -8.70 -0.17
CA HIS A 207 4.35 -9.13 -1.42
C HIS A 207 4.43 -8.01 -2.46
N MET A 208 5.00 -8.30 -3.63
CA MET A 208 5.12 -7.33 -4.71
C MET A 208 3.78 -7.14 -5.43
N LEU A 209 3.24 -5.93 -5.39
CA LEU A 209 2.00 -5.53 -6.04
C LEU A 209 2.29 -4.49 -7.13
N CYS A 210 1.54 -4.51 -8.23
CA CYS A 210 1.61 -3.50 -9.29
C CYS A 210 0.19 -3.02 -9.65
N PHE A 211 0.03 -1.70 -9.78
CA PHE A 211 -1.21 -1.03 -10.16
C PHE A 211 -0.95 -0.30 -11.47
N LEU A 212 -1.59 -0.75 -12.56
CA LEU A 212 -1.44 -0.19 -13.91
C LEU A 212 -2.74 0.49 -14.35
N ASN A 213 -2.72 1.82 -14.36
CA ASN A 213 -3.82 2.65 -14.86
C ASN A 213 -3.57 3.02 -16.33
N CYS A 214 -4.49 2.67 -17.23
CA CYS A 214 -4.38 2.89 -18.66
C CYS A 214 -5.47 3.80 -19.23
N HIS A 215 -5.13 4.45 -20.35
CA HIS A 215 -6.08 5.11 -21.24
C HIS A 215 -5.73 4.69 -22.67
N LEU A 216 -6.53 3.78 -23.23
CA LEU A 216 -6.22 3.11 -24.50
C LEU A 216 -6.96 3.76 -25.69
N ALA A 217 -6.59 3.37 -26.90
CA ALA A 217 -7.19 3.86 -28.14
C ALA A 217 -8.73 3.89 -28.12
N ALA A 218 -9.29 5.10 -28.30
CA ALA A 218 -10.72 5.33 -28.36
C ALA A 218 -11.30 4.88 -29.70
N HIS A 219 -12.63 4.72 -29.75
CA HIS A 219 -13.46 4.31 -30.91
C HIS A 219 -13.63 2.79 -31.11
N MET A 220 -14.69 2.45 -31.83
CA MET A 220 -15.23 1.09 -31.99
C MET A 220 -14.29 0.15 -32.73
N GLN A 221 -13.59 0.64 -33.76
CA GLN A 221 -12.79 -0.18 -34.68
C GLN A 221 -11.43 -0.61 -34.14
N TYR A 222 -10.99 -0.09 -32.98
CA TYR A 222 -9.62 -0.25 -32.49
C TYR A 222 -9.48 -1.33 -31.39
N ALA A 223 -10.33 -2.36 -31.39
CA ALA A 223 -10.27 -3.41 -30.38
C ALA A 223 -8.93 -4.15 -30.36
N SER A 224 -8.40 -4.54 -31.53
CA SER A 224 -7.07 -5.16 -31.64
C SER A 224 -5.95 -4.21 -31.26
N GLN A 225 -5.98 -2.96 -31.76
CA GLN A 225 -4.98 -1.94 -31.39
C GLN A 225 -4.89 -1.72 -29.87
N ARG A 226 -6.00 -1.79 -29.14
CA ARG A 226 -5.95 -1.68 -27.67
C ARG A 226 -5.23 -2.84 -26.99
N VAL A 227 -5.28 -4.02 -27.59
CA VAL A 227 -4.50 -5.17 -27.11
C VAL A 227 -3.02 -4.94 -27.43
N ASP A 228 -2.69 -4.54 -28.65
CA ASP A 228 -1.32 -4.20 -29.05
C ASP A 228 -0.72 -3.10 -28.13
N GLU A 229 -1.50 -2.08 -27.80
CA GLU A 229 -1.11 -1.02 -26.86
C GLU A 229 -0.87 -1.55 -25.45
N PHE A 230 -1.71 -2.47 -24.98
CA PHE A 230 -1.54 -3.09 -23.66
C PHE A 230 -0.28 -3.96 -23.60
N GLU A 231 -0.05 -4.81 -24.59
CA GLU A 231 1.16 -5.63 -24.71
C GLU A 231 2.41 -4.75 -24.77
N TYR A 232 2.39 -3.70 -25.60
CA TYR A 232 3.49 -2.74 -25.66
C TYR A 232 3.76 -2.05 -24.31
N ILE A 233 2.72 -1.70 -23.53
CA ILE A 233 2.89 -1.16 -22.18
C ILE A 233 3.55 -2.18 -21.26
N LEU A 234 3.12 -3.45 -21.30
CA LEU A 234 3.70 -4.52 -20.48
C LEU A 234 5.18 -4.75 -20.81
N ASP A 235 5.55 -4.74 -22.09
CA ASP A 235 6.91 -4.98 -22.57
C ASP A 235 7.87 -3.83 -22.26
N THR A 236 7.38 -2.60 -22.29
CA THR A 236 8.21 -1.40 -22.14
C THR A 236 8.39 -0.93 -20.71
N GLN A 237 7.41 -1.15 -19.84
CA GLN A 237 7.52 -0.71 -18.44
C GLN A 237 8.45 -1.62 -17.65
N THR A 238 9.56 -1.03 -17.20
CA THR A 238 10.56 -1.69 -16.35
C THR A 238 10.79 -0.90 -15.06
N PHE A 239 11.01 -1.60 -13.95
CA PHE A 239 11.16 -1.04 -12.60
C PHE A 239 12.57 -1.19 -12.03
N GLY A 240 13.56 -1.55 -12.87
CA GLY A 240 14.95 -1.76 -12.47
C GLY A 240 15.31 -3.21 -12.09
N PRO A 241 16.58 -3.49 -11.77
CA PRO A 241 17.16 -4.84 -11.93
C PRO A 241 17.00 -5.81 -10.75
N LYS A 242 16.35 -5.45 -9.64
CA LYS A 242 16.49 -6.22 -8.37
C LYS A 242 15.37 -7.23 -8.10
N LYS A 243 14.11 -6.80 -8.15
CA LYS A 243 12.93 -7.64 -7.86
C LYS A 243 11.83 -7.27 -8.84
N ALA A 244 11.08 -8.25 -9.35
CA ALA A 244 9.95 -8.01 -10.26
C ALA A 244 10.21 -6.87 -11.28
N PRO A 245 11.19 -7.02 -12.19
CA PRO A 245 11.61 -5.95 -13.10
C PRO A 245 10.51 -5.51 -14.08
N HIS A 246 9.57 -6.38 -14.43
CA HIS A 246 8.45 -6.10 -15.35
C HIS A 246 7.09 -6.16 -14.64
N VAL A 247 6.06 -5.60 -15.28
CA VAL A 247 4.69 -5.54 -14.73
C VAL A 247 4.20 -6.93 -14.31
N LEU A 248 4.33 -7.94 -15.19
CA LEU A 248 3.81 -9.29 -14.94
C LEU A 248 4.64 -10.13 -13.96
N ASP A 249 5.81 -9.65 -13.52
CA ASP A 249 6.64 -10.34 -12.52
C ASP A 249 6.09 -10.16 -11.09
N HIS A 250 5.19 -9.18 -10.90
CA HIS A 250 4.60 -8.89 -9.61
C HIS A 250 3.60 -9.99 -9.24
N LYS A 251 3.52 -10.29 -7.94
CA LYS A 251 2.63 -11.33 -7.40
C LYS A 251 1.16 -11.03 -7.65
N LEU A 252 0.80 -9.75 -7.60
CA LEU A 252 -0.53 -9.26 -7.92
C LEU A 252 -0.41 -8.03 -8.81
N VAL A 253 -1.06 -8.07 -9.96
CA VAL A 253 -1.15 -6.95 -10.90
C VAL A 253 -2.61 -6.55 -11.02
N PHE A 254 -2.91 -5.27 -10.85
CA PHE A 254 -4.19 -4.69 -11.27
C PHE A 254 -3.99 -3.95 -12.59
N TRP A 255 -4.83 -4.23 -13.58
CA TRP A 255 -4.91 -3.48 -14.83
C TRP A 255 -6.29 -2.85 -14.93
N PHE A 256 -6.32 -1.52 -14.97
CA PHE A 256 -7.56 -0.76 -14.87
C PHE A 256 -7.45 0.57 -15.60
N GLY A 257 -8.56 1.27 -15.76
CA GLY A 257 -8.58 2.57 -16.44
C GLY A 257 -9.75 2.74 -17.41
N ASP A 258 -9.66 3.77 -18.25
CA ASP A 258 -10.46 3.87 -19.48
C ASP A 258 -9.81 3.02 -20.56
N LEU A 259 -10.13 1.73 -20.51
CA LEU A 259 -9.65 0.75 -21.46
C LEU A 259 -10.36 0.89 -22.82
N ASN A 260 -11.37 1.74 -22.94
CA ASN A 260 -12.02 2.10 -24.21
C ASN A 260 -12.61 0.96 -25.06
N PHE A 261 -12.71 -0.26 -24.54
CA PHE A 261 -13.45 -1.35 -25.19
C PHE A 261 -14.95 -1.03 -25.30
N ARG A 262 -15.56 -1.41 -26.42
CA ARG A 262 -16.94 -1.05 -26.77
C ARG A 262 -17.83 -2.28 -26.84
N ILE A 263 -19.15 -2.07 -26.88
CA ILE A 263 -20.11 -3.14 -27.16
C ILE A 263 -20.28 -3.24 -28.68
N GLN A 264 -19.74 -4.30 -29.26
CA GLN A 264 -19.82 -4.61 -30.68
C GLN A 264 -21.20 -5.16 -31.02
N ASP A 265 -21.80 -4.72 -32.14
CA ASP A 265 -23.04 -5.29 -32.68
C ASP A 265 -24.29 -5.10 -31.78
N HIS A 266 -25.47 -5.15 -32.38
CA HIS A 266 -26.77 -4.60 -31.94
C HIS A 266 -27.00 -3.11 -32.25
N GLY A 267 -28.20 -2.82 -32.77
CA GLY A 267 -28.69 -1.46 -32.95
C GLY A 267 -28.97 -0.77 -31.61
N MET A 268 -28.97 0.55 -31.60
CA MET A 268 -29.19 1.37 -30.39
C MET A 268 -30.47 1.00 -29.62
N HIS A 269 -31.51 0.55 -30.32
CA HIS A 269 -32.77 0.14 -29.71
C HIS A 269 -32.62 -1.07 -28.78
N PHE A 270 -31.94 -2.13 -29.25
CA PHE A 270 -31.72 -3.34 -28.45
C PHE A 270 -30.88 -3.02 -27.21
N LEU A 271 -29.80 -2.25 -27.40
CA LEU A 271 -28.92 -1.85 -26.32
C LEU A 271 -29.67 -1.04 -25.25
N ARG A 272 -30.47 -0.03 -25.65
CA ARG A 272 -31.32 0.73 -24.71
C ARG A 272 -32.33 -0.14 -23.98
N ASN A 273 -32.94 -1.10 -24.67
CA ASN A 273 -33.90 -2.02 -24.07
C ASN A 273 -33.24 -2.91 -23.01
N CYS A 274 -32.04 -3.43 -23.29
CA CYS A 274 -31.26 -4.21 -22.33
C CYS A 274 -30.90 -3.40 -21.09
N ILE A 275 -30.43 -2.16 -21.25
CA ILE A 275 -30.11 -1.26 -20.14
C ILE A 275 -31.37 -0.97 -19.30
N THR A 276 -32.44 -0.50 -19.93
CA THR A 276 -33.68 -0.11 -19.24
C THR A 276 -34.33 -1.30 -18.52
N SER A 277 -34.29 -2.48 -19.14
CA SER A 277 -34.83 -3.71 -18.55
C SER A 277 -33.89 -4.42 -17.57
N HIS A 278 -32.71 -3.84 -17.27
CA HIS A 278 -31.68 -4.43 -16.42
C HIS A 278 -31.23 -5.85 -16.87
N LYS A 279 -31.27 -6.12 -18.18
CA LYS A 279 -30.83 -7.39 -18.80
C LYS A 279 -29.44 -7.23 -19.42
N LEU A 280 -28.49 -6.79 -18.59
CA LEU A 280 -27.13 -6.42 -19.01
C LEU A 280 -26.31 -7.62 -19.49
N ASN A 281 -26.53 -8.79 -18.92
CA ASN A 281 -25.87 -10.05 -19.27
C ASN A 281 -25.99 -10.42 -20.76
N LEU A 282 -27.07 -9.97 -21.43
CA LEU A 282 -27.27 -10.17 -22.86
C LEU A 282 -26.23 -9.43 -23.72
N LEU A 283 -25.60 -8.39 -23.17
CA LEU A 283 -24.60 -7.57 -23.85
C LEU A 283 -23.16 -8.09 -23.65
N TRP A 284 -22.89 -8.95 -22.67
CA TRP A 284 -21.53 -9.39 -22.32
C TRP A 284 -20.83 -10.14 -23.46
N SER A 285 -21.56 -10.99 -24.19
CA SER A 285 -21.00 -11.72 -25.34
C SER A 285 -20.53 -10.82 -26.48
N LYS A 286 -20.92 -9.55 -26.43
CA LYS A 286 -20.69 -8.50 -27.42
C LYS A 286 -19.76 -7.39 -26.89
N ASP A 287 -19.40 -7.42 -25.62
CA ASP A 287 -18.37 -6.56 -25.04
C ASP A 287 -17.00 -6.94 -25.64
N GLN A 288 -16.33 -5.98 -26.27
CA GLN A 288 -15.08 -6.24 -26.98
C GLN A 288 -13.99 -6.78 -26.06
N LEU A 289 -13.88 -6.31 -24.82
CA LEU A 289 -12.89 -6.87 -23.89
C LEU A 289 -13.18 -8.34 -23.60
N THR A 290 -14.43 -8.68 -23.28
CA THR A 290 -14.88 -10.06 -23.10
C THR A 290 -14.63 -10.93 -24.33
N MET A 291 -14.78 -10.38 -25.54
CA MET A 291 -14.48 -11.09 -26.79
C MET A 291 -12.97 -11.28 -27.00
N MET A 292 -12.16 -10.26 -26.73
CA MET A 292 -10.70 -10.33 -26.89
C MET A 292 -10.06 -11.26 -25.85
N LYS A 293 -10.57 -11.31 -24.61
CA LYS A 293 -10.16 -12.31 -23.59
C LYS A 293 -10.29 -13.75 -24.08
N LYS A 294 -11.21 -14.06 -25.01
CA LYS A 294 -11.33 -15.43 -25.56
C LYS A 294 -10.27 -15.74 -26.62
N LYS A 295 -9.59 -14.73 -27.16
CA LYS A 295 -8.67 -14.84 -28.30
C LYS A 295 -7.21 -14.62 -27.90
N GLU A 296 -6.98 -13.65 -27.02
CA GLU A 296 -5.63 -13.17 -26.68
C GLU A 296 -5.16 -13.81 -25.39
N ALA A 297 -4.01 -14.50 -25.43
CA ALA A 297 -3.46 -15.24 -24.30
C ALA A 297 -3.15 -14.32 -23.11
N VAL A 298 -2.53 -13.16 -23.35
CA VAL A 298 -2.19 -12.20 -22.29
C VAL A 298 -3.42 -11.74 -21.51
N LEU A 299 -4.58 -11.61 -22.17
CA LEU A 299 -5.82 -11.18 -21.53
C LEU A 299 -6.51 -12.30 -20.75
N GLN A 300 -6.21 -13.57 -21.06
CA GLN A 300 -6.74 -14.73 -20.34
C GLN A 300 -6.15 -14.87 -18.93
N GLU A 301 -4.97 -14.30 -18.70
CA GLU A 301 -4.33 -14.29 -17.37
C GLU A 301 -4.97 -13.30 -16.40
N PHE A 302 -5.81 -12.39 -16.89
CA PHE A 302 -6.49 -11.40 -16.06
C PHE A 302 -7.93 -11.82 -15.78
N ASP A 303 -8.32 -11.79 -14.52
CA ASP A 303 -9.69 -11.95 -14.05
C ASP A 303 -10.43 -10.62 -14.00
N GLU A 304 -11.75 -10.68 -14.14
CA GLU A 304 -12.65 -9.53 -13.99
C GLU A 304 -13.98 -9.99 -13.37
N GLY A 305 -14.57 -9.16 -12.52
CA GLY A 305 -15.91 -9.39 -12.00
C GLY A 305 -17.02 -9.24 -13.05
N PRO A 306 -18.24 -9.71 -12.74
CA PRO A 306 -19.39 -9.53 -13.63
C PRO A 306 -19.75 -8.04 -13.78
N LEU A 307 -20.11 -7.63 -14.99
CA LEU A 307 -20.54 -6.26 -15.31
C LEU A 307 -22.04 -6.08 -14.99
N ASP A 308 -22.37 -6.12 -13.70
CA ASP A 308 -23.74 -6.00 -13.18
C ASP A 308 -24.18 -4.54 -12.97
N PHE A 309 -23.44 -3.57 -13.54
CA PHE A 309 -23.73 -2.14 -13.52
C PHE A 309 -23.90 -1.60 -14.94
N GLN A 310 -24.62 -0.49 -15.11
CA GLN A 310 -24.89 0.08 -16.43
C GLN A 310 -23.58 0.49 -17.16
N PRO A 311 -23.55 0.47 -18.50
CA PRO A 311 -22.42 0.99 -19.27
C PRO A 311 -22.05 2.42 -18.84
N THR A 312 -20.76 2.68 -18.61
CA THR A 312 -20.27 3.90 -17.96
C THR A 312 -20.01 5.06 -18.91
N TYR A 313 -20.06 4.80 -20.21
CA TYR A 313 -19.86 5.78 -21.29
C TYR A 313 -20.96 5.62 -22.33
N LYS A 314 -21.42 6.63 -23.08
CA LYS A 314 -21.13 8.07 -22.96
C LYS A 314 -22.38 8.79 -22.47
N PHE A 315 -22.26 9.58 -21.42
CA PHE A 315 -23.36 10.38 -20.87
C PHE A 315 -23.30 11.82 -21.35
N ASP A 316 -24.46 12.49 -21.37
CA ASP A 316 -24.49 13.95 -21.33
C ASP A 316 -24.04 14.40 -19.92
N ARG A 317 -23.21 15.44 -19.84
CA ARG A 317 -22.75 15.94 -18.53
C ARG A 317 -23.93 16.41 -17.69
N PHE A 318 -23.84 16.19 -16.38
CA PHE A 318 -24.83 16.50 -15.37
C PHE A 318 -26.21 15.86 -15.66
N SER A 319 -26.19 14.67 -16.26
CA SER A 319 -27.38 13.95 -16.70
C SER A 319 -27.18 12.44 -16.61
N ASP A 320 -28.28 11.71 -16.51
CA ASP A 320 -28.33 10.25 -16.63
C ASP A 320 -28.66 9.78 -18.05
N ARG A 321 -28.78 10.73 -18.99
CA ARG A 321 -29.06 10.44 -20.38
C ARG A 321 -27.77 10.09 -21.13
N TYR A 322 -27.80 8.97 -21.85
CA TYR A 322 -26.76 8.63 -22.81
C TYR A 322 -26.77 9.54 -24.04
N ASP A 323 -25.57 9.91 -24.48
CA ASP A 323 -25.20 10.84 -25.57
C ASP A 323 -26.35 11.26 -26.49
N SER A 324 -26.87 12.47 -26.25
CA SER A 324 -27.89 13.09 -27.10
C SER A 324 -27.30 13.92 -28.25
N SER A 325 -25.97 13.96 -28.39
CA SER A 325 -25.33 14.65 -29.51
C SER A 325 -25.62 13.98 -30.85
N GLY A 326 -25.38 14.69 -31.95
CA GLY A 326 -25.52 14.14 -33.30
C GLY A 326 -24.63 12.93 -33.59
N LYS A 327 -23.60 12.66 -32.78
CA LYS A 327 -22.73 11.48 -32.91
C LYS A 327 -23.38 10.22 -32.33
N MET A 328 -24.33 10.36 -31.40
CA MET A 328 -25.10 9.29 -30.75
C MET A 328 -24.24 8.06 -30.42
N ARG A 329 -23.16 8.26 -29.65
CA ARG A 329 -22.24 7.18 -29.29
C ARG A 329 -23.00 6.09 -28.54
N LYS A 330 -22.76 4.83 -28.96
CA LYS A 330 -23.34 3.67 -28.27
C LYS A 330 -22.80 3.60 -26.85
N PRO A 331 -23.66 3.32 -25.85
CA PRO A 331 -23.18 3.05 -24.51
C PRO A 331 -22.20 1.87 -24.46
N ALA A 332 -21.19 1.94 -23.61
CA ALA A 332 -20.15 0.94 -23.46
C ALA A 332 -19.54 0.93 -22.04
N TRP A 333 -19.05 -0.25 -21.63
CA TRP A 333 -18.19 -0.40 -20.45
C TRP A 333 -16.74 -0.14 -20.84
N THR A 334 -16.40 1.14 -20.95
CA THR A 334 -15.05 1.60 -21.27
C THR A 334 -14.12 1.56 -20.06
N ASP A 335 -14.67 1.78 -18.87
CA ASP A 335 -13.96 1.90 -17.61
C ASP A 335 -13.97 0.56 -16.88
N ARG A 336 -12.80 -0.03 -16.60
CA ARG A 336 -12.68 -1.44 -16.16
C ARG A 336 -11.62 -1.62 -15.08
N ILE A 337 -11.78 -2.66 -14.25
CA ILE A 337 -10.79 -3.08 -13.25
C ILE A 337 -10.61 -4.60 -13.33
N LEU A 338 -9.43 -5.01 -13.76
CA LEU A 338 -9.00 -6.40 -13.88
C LEU A 338 -7.82 -6.69 -12.96
N TRP A 339 -7.59 -7.95 -12.64
CA TRP A 339 -6.44 -8.37 -11.83
C TRP A 339 -5.82 -9.67 -12.33
N ARG A 340 -4.53 -9.85 -12.05
CA ARG A 340 -3.79 -11.09 -12.30
C ARG A 340 -3.02 -11.45 -11.05
N VAL A 341 -3.21 -12.68 -10.55
CA VAL A 341 -2.35 -13.26 -9.52
C VAL A 341 -1.31 -14.12 -10.23
N LYS A 342 -0.02 -13.89 -9.98
CA LYS A 342 1.06 -14.64 -10.65
C LYS A 342 0.84 -16.15 -10.45
N PRO A 343 0.79 -16.95 -11.54
CA PRO A 343 0.67 -18.40 -11.45
C PRO A 343 1.86 -19.01 -10.70
N LYS A 344 1.64 -20.16 -10.08
CA LYS A 344 2.71 -20.94 -9.46
C LYS A 344 3.65 -21.45 -10.56
N GLU A 345 4.95 -21.16 -10.45
CA GLU A 345 5.93 -21.73 -11.36
C GLU A 345 5.99 -23.25 -11.14
N SER A 346 5.95 -24.02 -12.23
CA SER A 346 6.27 -25.45 -12.19
C SER A 346 7.73 -25.60 -11.74
N PRO A 347 8.08 -26.61 -10.92
CA PRO A 347 9.49 -26.88 -10.67
C PRO A 347 10.22 -27.07 -12.00
N PRO A 348 11.40 -26.46 -12.20
CA PRO A 348 12.18 -26.72 -13.39
C PRO A 348 12.45 -28.23 -13.50
N GLU A 349 12.20 -28.80 -14.67
CA GLU A 349 12.67 -30.15 -14.99
C GLU A 349 14.18 -30.17 -14.75
N GLU A 350 14.69 -31.20 -14.05
CA GLU A 350 16.08 -31.30 -13.60
C GLU A 350 17.08 -31.23 -14.79
N GLU A 351 17.45 -30.03 -15.22
CA GLU A 351 18.64 -29.81 -16.03
C GLU A 351 19.85 -29.77 -15.08
N LYS A 352 20.63 -30.85 -15.12
CA LYS A 352 21.88 -31.03 -14.39
C LYS A 352 22.96 -30.09 -14.94
N ASP A 353 22.98 -28.85 -14.48
CA ASP A 353 24.15 -27.99 -14.63
C ASP A 353 24.78 -27.74 -13.25
N GLU A 354 25.79 -28.55 -12.95
CA GLU A 354 26.73 -28.39 -11.83
C GLU A 354 27.64 -27.19 -12.10
N ASP A 355 27.20 -25.96 -11.78
CA ASP A 355 28.09 -24.82 -11.46
C ASP A 355 27.27 -23.52 -11.23
N ARG A 356 26.56 -23.40 -10.09
CA ARG A 356 26.07 -22.10 -9.59
C ARG A 356 26.24 -21.94 -8.08
N ASP A 357 26.64 -20.74 -7.72
CA ASP A 357 26.99 -20.21 -6.39
C ASP A 357 25.88 -20.46 -5.33
N SER A 358 26.20 -21.27 -4.33
CA SER A 358 25.24 -21.89 -3.38
C SER A 358 24.61 -20.94 -2.34
N GLY A 359 24.88 -19.64 -2.40
CA GLY A 359 24.36 -18.66 -1.44
C GLY A 359 23.00 -18.03 -1.79
N LEU A 360 22.63 -17.97 -3.07
CA LEU A 360 21.37 -17.36 -3.54
C LEU A 360 20.20 -18.35 -3.54
N ASP A 361 20.49 -19.64 -3.73
CA ASP A 361 19.49 -20.69 -3.91
C ASP A 361 18.73 -21.01 -2.61
N GLU A 362 19.36 -20.98 -1.44
CA GLU A 362 18.65 -21.29 -0.18
C GLU A 362 17.60 -20.24 0.22
N LYS A 363 17.83 -18.96 -0.04
CA LYS A 363 16.87 -17.88 0.26
C LYS A 363 15.68 -17.89 -0.70
N ASN A 364 15.95 -18.10 -1.98
CA ASN A 364 14.90 -18.25 -2.99
C ASN A 364 14.07 -19.50 -2.74
N THR A 365 14.70 -20.63 -2.42
CA THR A 365 14.01 -21.90 -2.11
C THR A 365 13.13 -21.76 -0.87
N LYS A 366 13.62 -21.15 0.23
CA LYS A 366 12.81 -20.91 1.43
C LYS A 366 11.65 -19.93 1.18
N GLN A 367 11.87 -18.85 0.43
CA GLN A 367 10.79 -17.93 0.08
C GLN A 367 9.75 -18.61 -0.80
N GLN A 368 10.18 -19.40 -1.77
CA GLN A 368 9.30 -20.16 -2.64
C GLN A 368 8.46 -21.14 -1.83
N GLU A 369 9.08 -21.97 -0.98
CA GLU A 369 8.39 -22.89 -0.05
C GLU A 369 7.37 -22.18 0.85
N GLU A 370 7.72 -21.03 1.43
CA GLU A 370 6.79 -20.24 2.25
C GLU A 370 5.62 -19.65 1.44
N GLU A 371 5.88 -19.22 0.20
CA GLU A 371 4.84 -18.74 -0.71
C GLU A 371 3.88 -19.86 -1.14
N GLU A 372 4.39 -21.09 -1.32
CA GLU A 372 3.56 -22.24 -1.62
C GLU A 372 2.65 -22.61 -0.44
N GLU A 373 3.16 -22.54 0.79
CA GLU A 373 2.40 -22.85 1.99
C GLU A 373 1.32 -21.78 2.27
N PHE A 374 1.59 -20.52 1.95
CA PHE A 374 0.70 -19.38 2.22
C PHE A 374 0.55 -18.44 1.02
N PRO A 375 -0.22 -18.84 -0.01
CA PRO A 375 -0.41 -18.00 -1.19
C PRO A 375 -1.21 -16.74 -0.86
N LEU A 376 -0.83 -15.62 -1.48
CA LEU A 376 -1.65 -14.41 -1.52
C LEU A 376 -2.94 -14.75 -2.25
N LYS A 377 -4.08 -14.44 -1.63
CA LYS A 377 -5.40 -14.60 -2.25
C LYS A 377 -6.08 -13.26 -2.38
N LEU A 378 -6.77 -13.08 -3.50
CA LEU A 378 -7.59 -11.91 -3.74
C LEU A 378 -9.06 -12.34 -3.85
N LYS A 379 -9.93 -11.61 -3.18
CA LYS A 379 -11.37 -11.73 -3.35
C LYS A 379 -11.93 -10.37 -3.74
N GLN A 380 -12.66 -10.29 -4.85
CA GLN A 380 -13.45 -9.11 -5.18
C GLN A 380 -14.76 -9.14 -4.39
N ASP A 381 -14.94 -8.19 -3.47
CA ASP A 381 -16.15 -8.07 -2.65
C ASP A 381 -17.23 -7.23 -3.33
N SER A 382 -16.84 -6.29 -4.19
CA SER A 382 -17.77 -5.44 -4.96
C SER A 382 -17.13 -4.97 -6.24
N TYR A 383 -17.92 -4.89 -7.31
CA TYR A 383 -17.56 -4.29 -8.58
C TYR A 383 -18.78 -3.55 -9.13
N THR A 384 -18.71 -2.22 -9.19
CA THR A 384 -19.87 -1.40 -9.49
C THR A 384 -19.46 -0.05 -10.08
N SER A 385 -20.43 0.77 -10.43
CA SER A 385 -20.20 2.15 -10.84
C SER A 385 -21.17 3.07 -10.12
N ASN A 386 -20.67 4.22 -9.69
CA ASN A 386 -21.50 5.23 -9.04
C ASN A 386 -22.09 6.18 -10.10
N MET A 387 -23.38 5.99 -10.39
CA MET A 387 -24.09 6.71 -11.45
C MET A 387 -24.46 8.15 -11.06
N GLU A 388 -24.38 8.52 -9.78
CA GLU A 388 -24.78 9.85 -9.28
C GLU A 388 -23.83 10.96 -9.73
N TYR A 389 -22.57 10.62 -10.02
CA TYR A 389 -21.59 11.59 -10.49
C TYR A 389 -21.87 12.00 -11.94
N GLY A 390 -22.10 13.29 -12.16
CA GLY A 390 -22.46 13.86 -13.47
C GLY A 390 -21.40 14.75 -14.13
N VAL A 391 -20.30 15.10 -13.44
CA VAL A 391 -19.33 16.10 -13.96
C VAL A 391 -18.65 15.69 -15.27
N SER A 392 -18.53 14.40 -15.53
CA SER A 392 -17.92 13.79 -16.71
C SER A 392 -18.97 13.11 -17.61
N ASP A 393 -18.62 12.85 -18.86
CA ASP A 393 -19.37 11.97 -19.75
C ASP A 393 -19.09 10.47 -19.50
N HIS A 394 -18.22 10.17 -18.53
CA HIS A 394 -18.04 8.85 -17.93
C HIS A 394 -18.50 8.82 -16.47
N LYS A 395 -19.00 7.65 -16.04
CA LYS A 395 -19.33 7.37 -14.63
C LYS A 395 -18.18 6.63 -13.95
N PRO A 396 -17.78 6.99 -12.71
CA PRO A 396 -16.69 6.32 -12.01
C PRO A 396 -17.01 4.85 -11.74
N VAL A 397 -16.01 3.98 -11.87
CA VAL A 397 -16.08 2.55 -11.56
C VAL A 397 -15.30 2.27 -10.27
N ILE A 398 -15.89 1.46 -9.41
CA ILE A 398 -15.38 1.11 -8.09
C ILE A 398 -15.17 -0.40 -8.01
N GLY A 399 -13.98 -0.81 -7.60
CA GLY A 399 -13.63 -2.19 -7.29
C GLY A 399 -13.19 -2.30 -5.83
N ILE A 400 -13.81 -3.18 -5.06
CA ILE A 400 -13.44 -3.42 -3.67
C ILE A 400 -12.96 -4.84 -3.52
N PHE A 401 -11.78 -4.99 -2.92
CA PHE A 401 -11.12 -6.27 -2.77
C PHE A 401 -10.73 -6.53 -1.32
N THR A 402 -10.71 -7.81 -0.95
CA THR A 402 -10.03 -8.31 0.24
C THR A 402 -8.77 -9.06 -0.20
N LEU A 403 -7.61 -8.58 0.25
CA LEU A 403 -6.31 -9.22 0.10
C LEU A 403 -6.06 -10.07 1.36
N GLU A 404 -6.02 -11.38 1.19
CA GLU A 404 -5.64 -12.33 2.24
C GLU A 404 -4.17 -12.70 2.02
N LEU A 405 -3.30 -12.27 2.93
CA LEU A 405 -1.85 -12.55 2.86
C LEU A 405 -1.24 -12.75 4.24
N ARG A 406 -0.07 -13.38 4.29
CA ARG A 406 0.78 -13.44 5.48
C ARG A 406 1.77 -12.28 5.44
N LYS A 407 1.90 -11.52 6.53
CA LYS A 407 2.94 -10.50 6.62
C LYS A 407 4.32 -11.18 6.69
N MET A 408 5.21 -10.86 5.74
CA MET A 408 6.59 -11.34 5.76
C MET A 408 7.45 -10.56 6.78
N TYR A 409 6.99 -9.38 7.18
CA TYR A 409 7.60 -8.56 8.21
C TYR A 409 6.53 -7.78 8.97
N GLU A 410 6.67 -7.69 10.30
CA GLU A 410 5.80 -6.89 11.18
C GLU A 410 6.57 -5.82 11.95
N THR A 411 7.90 -5.85 11.86
CA THR A 411 8.78 -4.85 12.46
C THR A 411 9.18 -3.83 11.38
N PRO A 412 9.06 -2.51 11.64
CA PRO A 412 9.58 -1.48 10.73
C PRO A 412 11.10 -1.62 10.57
N LEU A 413 11.69 -0.98 9.56
CA LEU A 413 13.15 -1.04 9.37
C LEU A 413 13.87 -0.12 10.34
N VAL A 414 13.25 1.02 10.69
CA VAL A 414 13.83 2.02 11.58
C VAL A 414 12.83 2.36 12.68
N ARG A 415 13.34 2.45 13.91
CA ARG A 415 12.66 3.16 15.02
C ARG A 415 13.18 4.59 15.05
N VAL A 416 12.27 5.56 15.11
CA VAL A 416 12.62 6.99 15.22
C VAL A 416 11.80 7.63 16.34
N CYS A 417 12.40 8.52 17.12
CA CYS A 417 11.72 9.28 18.16
C CYS A 417 12.37 10.65 18.39
N ALA A 418 11.54 11.59 18.83
CA ALA A 418 12.00 12.88 19.32
C ALA A 418 12.57 12.71 20.73
N GLU A 419 13.71 13.32 21.01
CA GLU A 419 14.30 13.38 22.35
C GLU A 419 14.03 14.74 23.00
N GLY A 420 13.70 14.72 24.29
CA GLY A 420 13.49 15.93 25.09
C GLY A 420 12.25 16.74 24.68
N GLU A 421 12.24 17.99 25.10
CA GLU A 421 11.25 18.98 24.67
C GLU A 421 11.69 19.57 23.32
N TRP A 422 10.75 19.89 22.44
CA TRP A 422 11.04 20.54 21.15
C TRP A 422 10.39 21.92 21.13
N SER A 423 11.13 22.94 20.71
CA SER A 423 10.62 24.29 20.44
C SER A 423 11.60 25.04 19.53
N ALA A 424 11.17 26.11 18.89
CA ALA A 424 12.08 26.96 18.10
C ALA A 424 13.02 27.83 18.95
N ASP A 425 13.10 27.60 20.27
CA ASP A 425 13.99 28.35 21.18
C ASP A 425 15.40 27.74 21.25
N PHE A 426 15.56 26.45 20.94
CA PHE A 426 16.81 25.70 21.07
C PHE A 426 16.88 24.52 20.11
N ASP A 427 18.11 24.09 19.79
CA ASP A 427 18.31 22.97 18.86
C ASP A 427 17.72 21.69 19.45
N ALA A 428 17.05 20.91 18.60
CA ALA A 428 16.37 19.70 19.01
C ALA A 428 17.12 18.46 18.52
N MET A 429 16.78 17.31 19.11
CA MET A 429 17.46 16.05 18.85
C MET A 429 16.48 14.96 18.46
N VAL A 430 16.84 14.24 17.39
CA VAL A 430 16.19 13.02 16.94
C VAL A 430 17.09 11.84 17.29
N ILE A 431 16.49 10.79 17.83
CA ILE A 431 17.13 9.48 17.95
C ILE A 431 16.51 8.54 16.93
N TYR A 432 17.35 7.81 16.19
CA TYR A 432 16.88 6.69 15.39
C TYR A 432 17.77 5.44 15.57
N SER A 433 17.17 4.28 15.32
CA SER A 433 17.83 2.98 15.43
C SER A 433 17.34 2.04 14.31
N PRO A 434 18.23 1.55 13.43
CA PRO A 434 17.92 0.47 12.50
C PRO A 434 17.55 -0.81 13.25
N LEU A 435 16.36 -1.35 13.00
CA LEU A 435 15.86 -2.59 13.62
C LEU A 435 16.17 -3.83 12.77
N GLN A 436 16.41 -3.65 11.47
CA GLN A 436 16.69 -4.69 10.49
C GLN A 436 17.66 -4.14 9.42
N PRO A 437 18.45 -4.98 8.74
CA PRO A 437 19.27 -4.53 7.61
C PRO A 437 18.40 -4.04 6.44
N PHE A 438 18.75 -2.90 5.87
CA PHE A 438 18.12 -2.33 4.68
C PHE A 438 19.14 -1.51 3.88
N PRO A 439 18.87 -1.18 2.60
CA PRO A 439 19.83 -0.47 1.76
C PRO A 439 19.84 1.04 2.07
N SER A 440 20.26 1.42 3.28
CA SER A 440 20.38 2.81 3.70
C SER A 440 21.39 3.58 2.83
N SER A 441 21.15 4.86 2.59
CA SER A 441 22.01 5.72 1.78
C SER A 441 22.39 7.02 2.49
N ALA A 442 23.34 7.78 1.93
CA ALA A 442 23.62 9.15 2.41
C ALA A 442 22.49 10.14 2.09
N TRP A 443 21.59 9.75 1.17
CA TRP A 443 20.40 10.53 0.82
C TRP A 443 19.18 10.13 1.67
N ASP A 444 19.36 9.38 2.75
CA ASP A 444 18.27 9.10 3.67
C ASP A 444 18.08 10.31 4.61
N TRP A 445 16.83 10.64 4.93
CA TRP A 445 16.50 11.83 5.71
C TRP A 445 15.38 11.56 6.69
N ILE A 446 15.31 12.36 7.76
CA ILE A 446 14.22 12.32 8.74
C ILE A 446 13.46 13.63 8.64
N GLY A 447 12.18 13.53 8.28
CA GLY A 447 11.30 14.68 8.20
C GLY A 447 10.47 14.87 9.46
N LEU A 448 10.25 16.12 9.84
CA LEU A 448 9.25 16.54 10.82
C LEU A 448 7.94 16.85 10.10
N TYR A 449 6.84 16.26 10.53
CA TYR A 449 5.53 16.45 9.91
C TYR A 449 4.51 16.87 10.97
N LYS A 450 3.48 17.60 10.56
CA LYS A 450 2.29 17.80 11.40
C LYS A 450 1.47 16.51 11.47
N VAL A 451 0.87 16.21 12.63
CA VAL A 451 -0.10 15.12 12.72
C VAL A 451 -1.24 15.36 11.73
N GLY A 452 -1.56 14.34 10.92
CA GLY A 452 -2.55 14.45 9.84
C GLY A 452 -2.00 14.99 8.52
N PHE A 453 -0.68 15.00 8.32
CA PHE A 453 -0.04 15.25 7.03
C PHE A 453 -0.62 14.35 5.93
N ARG A 454 -0.66 14.87 4.70
CA ARG A 454 -1.48 14.32 3.61
C ARG A 454 -0.65 13.61 2.54
N SER A 455 0.63 13.97 2.41
CA SER A 455 1.60 13.39 1.48
C SER A 455 2.97 13.23 2.13
N VAL A 456 3.79 12.30 1.63
CA VAL A 456 5.21 12.16 2.02
C VAL A 456 6.00 13.46 1.80
N SER A 457 5.54 14.34 0.91
CA SER A 457 6.16 15.64 0.64
C SER A 457 5.70 16.76 1.58
N ASP A 458 4.77 16.52 2.51
CA ASP A 458 4.21 17.54 3.42
C ASP A 458 5.07 17.78 4.69
N TYR A 459 6.38 17.51 4.63
CA TYR A 459 7.26 17.77 5.77
C TYR A 459 7.36 19.28 6.03
N ILE A 460 7.47 19.64 7.31
CA ILE A 460 7.73 21.00 7.79
C ILE A 460 9.20 21.34 7.56
N THR A 461 10.08 20.45 8.02
CA THR A 461 11.53 20.46 7.80
C THR A 461 12.05 19.02 7.74
N TYR A 462 13.31 18.84 7.35
CA TYR A 462 14.02 17.57 7.38
C TYR A 462 15.51 17.76 7.68
N THR A 463 16.14 16.71 8.22
CA THR A 463 17.60 16.60 8.37
C THR A 463 18.11 15.33 7.68
N TRP A 464 19.33 15.37 7.15
CA TRP A 464 19.97 14.21 6.54
C TRP A 464 20.54 13.28 7.61
N VAL A 465 20.34 11.99 7.41
CA VAL A 465 20.70 10.97 8.40
C VAL A 465 22.23 10.87 8.62
N LYS A 466 23.05 11.18 7.61
CA LYS A 466 24.52 10.98 7.66
C LYS A 466 25.34 12.26 7.81
N ASP A 467 24.81 13.43 7.46
CA ASP A 467 25.58 14.67 7.53
C ASP A 467 25.63 15.25 8.94
N ASP A 468 24.59 14.98 9.75
CA ASP A 468 24.42 15.49 11.12
C ASP A 468 24.55 14.39 12.20
N GLU A 469 25.21 13.27 11.85
CA GLU A 469 25.36 12.09 12.72
C GLU A 469 26.34 12.34 13.88
N VAL A 470 25.84 12.16 15.11
CA VAL A 470 26.66 11.96 16.31
C VAL A 470 26.39 10.55 16.83
N SER A 471 27.32 9.63 16.59
CA SER A 471 27.19 8.24 17.05
C SER A 471 27.48 8.16 18.56
N PHE A 472 26.50 7.65 19.33
CA PHE A 472 26.65 7.45 20.77
C PHE A 472 27.09 6.00 21.09
N ASN A 473 26.60 5.03 20.31
CA ASN A 473 27.06 3.62 20.26
C ASN A 473 26.61 2.95 18.95
N ASP A 474 27.01 1.69 18.72
CA ASP A 474 26.73 0.94 17.47
C ASP A 474 25.22 0.70 17.17
N GLU A 475 24.31 0.99 18.11
CA GLU A 475 22.86 0.70 17.98
C GLU A 475 21.96 1.95 17.93
N LEU A 476 22.46 3.12 18.34
CA LEU A 476 21.70 4.35 18.49
C LEU A 476 22.43 5.54 17.86
N THR A 477 21.79 6.16 16.87
CA THR A 477 22.30 7.36 16.21
C THR A 477 21.46 8.57 16.60
N GLN A 478 22.14 9.68 16.90
CA GLN A 478 21.53 10.99 17.15
C GLN A 478 21.77 11.93 15.97
N VAL A 479 20.75 12.72 15.67
CA VAL A 479 20.77 13.72 14.60
C VAL A 479 20.18 15.03 15.15
N TYR A 480 20.85 16.15 14.90
CA TYR A 480 20.39 17.47 15.32
C TYR A 480 19.41 18.07 14.32
N VAL A 481 18.44 18.82 14.84
CA VAL A 481 17.56 19.68 14.05
C VAL A 481 17.75 21.10 14.55
N SER A 482 18.16 22.00 13.66
CA SER A 482 18.36 23.41 14.00
C SER A 482 17.06 24.03 14.49
N LYS A 483 17.14 24.83 15.57
CA LYS A 483 15.98 25.57 16.09
C LYS A 483 15.31 26.46 15.05
N ASP A 484 16.07 26.96 14.07
CA ASP A 484 15.59 27.88 13.04
C ASP A 484 14.65 27.18 12.04
N GLU A 485 14.65 25.85 12.02
CA GLU A 485 13.79 25.02 11.17
C GLU A 485 12.56 24.47 11.91
N ILE A 486 12.50 24.64 13.24
CA ILE A 486 11.41 24.16 14.07
C ILE A 486 10.25 25.17 14.00
N PRO A 487 8.99 24.71 13.85
CA PRO A 487 7.85 25.62 13.74
C PRO A 487 7.64 26.43 15.02
N VAL A 488 7.69 27.76 14.89
CA VAL A 488 7.56 28.74 15.99
C VAL A 488 6.27 28.58 16.80
N LEU A 489 5.14 28.32 16.13
CA LEU A 489 3.84 28.14 16.81
C LEU A 489 3.66 26.76 17.44
N GLY A 490 4.65 25.87 17.28
CA GLY A 490 4.57 24.49 17.72
C GLY A 490 3.41 23.72 17.08
N GLY A 491 2.99 22.66 17.77
CA GLY A 491 1.90 21.78 17.34
C GLY A 491 2.17 20.31 17.60
N GLU A 492 1.16 19.49 17.33
CA GLU A 492 1.31 18.03 17.35
C GLU A 492 2.01 17.56 16.07
N CYS A 493 3.14 16.88 16.24
CA CYS A 493 4.03 16.46 15.16
C CYS A 493 4.38 14.97 15.23
N VAL A 494 4.92 14.45 14.12
CA VAL A 494 5.52 13.12 14.00
C VAL A 494 6.82 13.21 13.21
N LEU A 495 7.76 12.31 13.49
CA LEU A 495 8.98 12.13 12.70
C LEU A 495 8.82 10.93 11.78
N CYS A 496 9.26 11.07 10.52
CA CYS A 496 9.29 9.98 9.56
C CYS A 496 10.69 9.81 9.00
N TYR A 497 11.25 8.60 9.07
CA TYR A 497 12.49 8.25 8.40
C TYR A 497 12.19 7.84 6.95
N TYR A 498 12.73 8.57 5.98
CA TYR A 498 12.60 8.28 4.56
C TYR A 498 13.89 7.62 4.03
N CYS A 499 13.75 6.43 3.44
CA CYS A 499 14.84 5.73 2.78
C CYS A 499 14.83 6.04 1.29
N SER A 500 15.86 6.72 0.79
CA SER A 500 15.93 7.14 -0.61
C SER A 500 16.14 5.97 -1.57
N THR A 501 16.83 4.90 -1.15
CA THR A 501 16.98 3.73 -2.03
C THR A 501 15.66 2.99 -2.23
N LEU A 502 14.80 2.93 -1.21
CA LEU A 502 13.50 2.23 -1.26
C LEU A 502 12.34 3.16 -1.66
N GLN A 503 12.61 4.47 -1.77
CA GLN A 503 11.64 5.53 -2.07
C GLN A 503 10.40 5.49 -1.16
N CYS A 504 10.61 5.28 0.15
CA CYS A 504 9.51 5.18 1.09
C CYS A 504 9.88 5.56 2.53
N ILE A 505 8.85 5.81 3.34
CA ILE A 505 8.97 5.96 4.79
C ILE A 505 9.11 4.57 5.43
N VAL A 506 10.18 4.36 6.20
CA VAL A 506 10.51 3.05 6.79
C VAL A 506 10.47 3.03 8.33
N GLY A 507 10.15 4.16 8.93
CA GLY A 507 9.92 4.35 10.36
C GLY A 507 9.11 5.62 10.63
N ILE A 508 8.17 5.55 11.58
CA ILE A 508 7.35 6.68 12.00
C ILE A 508 7.35 6.71 13.54
N SER A 509 7.55 7.87 14.14
CA SER A 509 7.50 8.04 15.60
C SER A 509 6.07 8.02 16.14
N SER A 510 5.95 7.85 17.46
CA SER A 510 4.72 8.29 18.13
C SER A 510 4.54 9.81 17.96
N PRO A 511 3.30 10.32 17.95
CA PRO A 511 3.05 11.75 18.02
C PRO A 511 3.69 12.38 19.25
N PHE A 512 4.21 13.60 19.10
CA PHE A 512 4.78 14.40 20.18
C PHE A 512 4.47 15.89 19.93
N LYS A 513 4.54 16.67 21.01
CA LYS A 513 4.22 18.10 20.97
C LYS A 513 5.49 18.92 20.80
N VAL A 514 5.55 19.70 19.73
CA VAL A 514 6.45 20.85 19.61
C VAL A 514 5.80 22.01 20.35
N GLN A 515 6.51 22.60 21.31
CA GLN A 515 6.04 23.74 22.09
C GLN A 515 6.16 25.02 21.27
N GLU A 516 5.25 25.96 21.53
CA GLU A 516 5.36 27.32 21.02
C GLU A 516 6.62 27.98 21.58
N SER A 517 7.32 28.73 20.73
CA SER A 517 8.54 29.46 21.09
C SER A 517 8.22 30.58 22.06
N LYS A 518 8.88 30.56 23.22
CA LYS A 518 8.74 31.64 24.21
C LYS A 518 9.36 32.92 23.70
N VAL A 519 10.48 32.82 22.98
CA VAL A 519 11.17 33.97 22.40
C VAL A 519 10.29 34.67 21.37
N ALA A 520 9.68 33.92 20.46
CA ALA A 520 8.80 34.50 19.45
C ALA A 520 7.52 35.13 20.03
N VAL A 521 7.00 34.57 21.12
CA VAL A 521 5.88 35.16 21.86
C VAL A 521 6.30 36.48 22.52
N GLU A 522 7.48 36.52 23.15
CA GLU A 522 8.04 37.74 23.76
C GLU A 522 8.37 38.82 22.72
N GLU A 523 8.80 38.43 21.51
CA GLU A 523 9.12 39.33 20.39
C GLU A 523 7.89 39.74 19.55
N GLY A 524 6.70 39.22 19.86
CA GLY A 524 5.46 39.52 19.11
C GLY A 524 5.44 38.95 17.69
N LEU A 525 6.27 37.93 17.42
CA LEU A 525 6.37 37.24 16.12
C LEU A 525 5.37 36.10 15.97
N ALA A 526 4.72 35.68 17.07
CA ALA A 526 3.55 34.80 17.00
C ALA A 526 2.33 35.59 16.51
N PRO A 527 1.57 35.14 15.50
CA PRO A 527 0.37 35.84 15.04
C PRO A 527 -0.61 36.00 16.20
N GLU A 528 -0.95 37.24 16.56
CA GLU A 528 -2.00 37.52 17.53
C GLU A 528 -3.31 36.84 17.06
N ASN A 529 -3.85 35.96 17.90
CA ASN A 529 -5.23 35.43 17.89
C ASN A 529 -6.12 35.85 16.70
N ILE A 530 -6.32 34.96 15.73
CA ILE A 530 -7.53 35.03 14.88
C ILE A 530 -8.71 34.50 15.69
N ASN A 531 -9.19 35.29 16.65
CA ASN A 531 -10.54 35.19 17.22
C ASN A 531 -11.46 36.20 16.53
N GLY A 532 -11.53 36.12 15.20
CA GLY A 532 -12.27 37.07 14.36
C GLY A 532 -12.96 36.48 13.13
N LEU A 533 -13.09 35.15 13.01
CA LEU A 533 -13.74 34.50 11.86
C LEU A 533 -14.49 33.21 12.25
N ASP A 534 -15.28 33.25 13.32
CA ASP A 534 -16.24 32.18 13.66
C ASP A 534 -17.65 32.72 14.04
N LYS A 535 -17.97 33.96 13.66
CA LYS A 535 -19.32 34.54 13.81
C LYS A 535 -19.74 35.37 12.61
N ALA A 536 -19.89 34.73 11.46
CA ALA A 536 -20.73 35.24 10.37
C ALA A 536 -21.11 34.09 9.43
N THR A 537 -22.09 33.27 9.82
CA THR A 537 -23.02 32.52 8.95
C THR A 537 -23.98 31.73 9.83
N ALA A 538 -24.78 32.47 10.59
CA ALA A 538 -26.03 31.98 11.17
C ALA A 538 -27.01 33.15 11.20
N SER A 539 -27.58 33.44 10.02
CA SER A 539 -28.86 34.12 9.82
C SER A 539 -29.35 33.83 8.42
#